data_AF-A0A1F5MH64-F1
#
_entry.id   AF-A0A1F5MH64-F1
#
_cell.length_a   1.000
_cell.length_b   1.000
_cell.length_c   1.000
_cell.angle_alpha   90.00
_cell.angle_beta   90.00
_cell.angle_gamma   90.00
#
_symmetry.space_group_name_H-M   'P 1'
#
loop_
_entity.id
_entity.type
_entity.pdbx_description
1 polymer ?
#
loop_
_entity_poly.entity_id
_entity_poly.type
_entity_poly.pdbx_seq_one_letter_code
_entity_poly.pdbx_strand_id
1 'polypeptide(L)' 'MDKKLREEKLKMWKDNLKQLEIDLEAIYLKKGQAAQEGDLSENAAYSMAIEDADTTRVRIEEVKKIIRDLEKGEK' A
#
# COMPACT_ATOMS: atom_id res chain seq x y z
N MET A 1 -19.10 -12.49 -15.58
CA MET A 1 -17.87 -13.08 -15.02
C MET A 1 -18.32 -14.27 -14.20
N ASP A 2 -17.68 -15.43 -14.37
CA ASP A 2 -18.00 -16.61 -13.55
C ASP A 2 -17.80 -16.27 -12.06
N LYS A 3 -18.70 -16.75 -11.19
CA LYS A 3 -18.66 -16.47 -9.75
C LYS A 3 -17.33 -16.92 -9.14
N LYS A 4 -16.82 -18.09 -9.55
CA LYS A 4 -15.53 -18.62 -9.06
C LYS A 4 -14.36 -17.71 -9.47
N LEU A 5 -14.34 -17.28 -10.73
CA LEU A 5 -13.30 -16.39 -11.23
C LEU A 5 -13.29 -15.04 -10.48
N ARG A 6 -14.47 -14.55 -10.08
CA ARG A 6 -14.60 -13.30 -9.31
C ARG A 6 -14.10 -13.45 -7.89
N GLU A 7 -14.40 -14.57 -7.24
CA GLU A 7 -13.88 -14.92 -5.91
C GLU A 7 -12.35 -15.06 -5.91
N GLU A 8 -11.79 -15.72 -6.93
CA GLU A 8 -10.33 -15.85 -7.09
C GLU A 8 -9.64 -14.49 -7.28
N LYS A 9 -10.19 -13.61 -8.13
CA LYS A 9 -9.66 -12.26 -8.30
C LYS A 9 -9.77 -11.44 -7.02
N LEU A 10 -10.89 -11.53 -6.31
CA LEU A 10 -11.06 -10.84 -5.03
C LEU A 10 -10.02 -11.30 -4.01
N LYS A 11 -9.76 -12.62 -3.92
CA LYS A 11 -8.71 -13.16 -3.07
C LYS A 11 -7.34 -12.57 -3.43
N MET A 12 -6.97 -12.61 -4.71
CA MET A 12 -5.70 -12.06 -5.19
C MET A 12 -5.53 -10.58 -4.83
N TRP A 13 -6.56 -9.76 -5.04
CA TRP A 13 -6.49 -8.33 -4.70
C TRP A 13 -6.46 -8.08 -3.20
N LYS A 14 -7.14 -8.88 -2.38
CA LYS A 14 -7.06 -8.81 -0.92
C LYS A 14 -5.69 -9.21 -0.39
N ASP A 15 -5.08 -10.24 -0.98
CA ASP A 15 -3.71 -10.65 -0.65
C ASP A 15 -2.71 -9.54 -1.04
N ASN A 16 -2.88 -8.93 -2.21
CA ASN A 16 -2.07 -7.78 -2.64
C ASN A 16 -2.24 -6.56 -1.72
N LEU A 17 -3.47 -6.25 -1.30
CA LEU A 17 -3.74 -5.18 -0.33
C LEU A 17 -2.99 -5.43 0.99
N LYS A 18 -3.07 -6.65 1.52
CA LYS A 18 -2.37 -7.02 2.75
C LYS A 18 -0.86 -6.86 2.62
N GLN A 19 -0.28 -7.21 1.46
CA GLN A 19 1.14 -7.02 1.24
C GLN A 19 1.51 -5.53 1.20
N LEU A 20 0.73 -4.69 0.52
CA LEU A 20 0.95 -3.24 0.49
C LEU A 20 0.85 -2.61 1.89
N GLU A 21 -0.05 -3.10 2.74
CA GLU A 21 -0.16 -2.65 4.13
C GLU A 21 1.08 -3.01 4.96
N ILE A 22 1.62 -4.22 4.77
CA ILE A 22 2.88 -4.66 5.40
C ILE A 22 4.05 -3.81 4.90
N ASP A 23 4.12 -3.54 3.60
CA ASP A 23 5.18 -2.71 3.00
C ASP A 23 5.12 -1.27 3.54
N LEU A 24 3.93 -0.70 3.69
CA LEU A 24 3.73 0.62 4.29
C LEU A 24 4.19 0.66 5.75
N GLU A 25 3.90 -0.37 6.54
CA GLU A 25 4.39 -0.47 7.92
C GLU A 25 5.92 -0.52 7.95
N ALA A 26 6.55 -1.29 7.06
CA ALA A 26 7.99 -1.36 6.94
C ALA A 26 8.62 0.00 6.55
N ILE A 27 7.97 0.76 5.66
CA ILE A 27 8.40 2.12 5.30
C ILE A 27 8.33 3.04 6.52
N TYR A 28 7.26 2.98 7.32
CA TYR A 28 7.15 3.79 8.53
C TYR A 28 8.21 3.44 9.58
N LEU A 29 8.56 2.16 9.73
CA LEU A 29 9.66 1.74 10.59
C LEU A 29 10.98 2.35 10.12
N LYS A 30 11.31 2.26 8.84
CA LYS A 30 12.51 2.86 8.25
C LYS A 30 12.53 4.37 8.40
N LYS A 31 11.39 5.03 8.18
CA LYS A 31 11.23 6.47 8.39
C LYS A 31 11.53 6.84 9.86
N GLY A 32 11.00 6.07 10.80
CA GLY A 32 11.24 6.27 12.23
C GLY A 32 12.71 6.09 12.61
N GLN A 33 13.41 5.12 12.00
CA GLN A 33 14.85 4.91 12.18
C GLN A 33 15.67 6.08 11.61
N ALA A 34 15.41 6.46 10.36
CA ALA A 34 16.06 7.61 9.72
C ALA A 34 15.82 8.90 10.51
N ALA A 35 14.65 9.03 11.15
CA ALA A 35 14.34 10.18 11.98
C ALA A 35 15.21 10.33 13.23
N GLN A 36 15.87 9.25 13.67
CA GLN A 36 16.76 9.25 14.82
C GLN A 36 18.20 9.62 14.44
N GLU A 37 18.54 9.66 13.15
CA GLU A 37 19.91 9.86 12.66
C GLU A 37 20.37 11.32 12.56
N GLY A 38 19.52 12.29 12.91
CA GLY A 38 19.91 13.71 12.98
C GLY A 38 18.95 14.64 12.25
N ASP A 39 19.48 15.59 11.49
CA ASP A 39 18.67 16.60 10.79
C ASP A 39 17.82 15.95 9.68
N LEU A 40 16.50 15.94 9.91
CA LEU A 40 15.50 15.31 9.04
C LEU A 40 15.46 15.95 7.64
N SER A 41 15.82 17.22 7.54
CA SER A 41 15.72 17.99 6.30
C SER A 41 16.84 17.65 5.31
N GLU A 42 18.01 17.23 5.81
CA GLU A 42 19.14 16.78 5.00
C GLU A 42 19.21 15.24 4.89
N ASN A 43 18.42 14.52 5.69
CA ASN A 43 18.37 13.08 5.64
C ASN A 43 17.58 12.59 4.41
N ALA A 44 18.32 12.27 3.35
CA ALA A 44 17.79 11.70 2.11
C ALA A 44 16.95 10.43 2.36
N ALA A 45 17.34 9.57 3.31
CA ALA A 45 16.58 8.37 3.64
C ALA A 45 15.23 8.69 4.28
N TYR A 46 15.15 9.75 5.11
CA TYR A 46 13.89 10.21 5.70
C TYR A 46 12.94 10.79 4.63
N SER A 47 13.48 11.62 3.73
CA SER A 47 12.70 12.22 2.64
C SER A 47 12.19 11.17 1.65
N MET A 48 13.03 10.22 1.25
CA MET A 48 12.61 9.10 0.39
C MET A 48 11.55 8.22 1.07
N ALA A 49 11.69 7.95 2.37
CA ALA A 49 10.70 7.16 3.10
C ALA A 49 9.33 7.87 3.20
N ILE A 50 9.28 9.20 3.12
CA ILE A 50 8.01 9.95 3.01
C ILE A 50 7.38 9.72 1.63
N GLU A 51 8.15 9.89 0.55
CA GLU A 51 7.67 9.71 -0.82
C GLU A 51 7.20 8.26 -1.08
N ASP A 52 7.94 7.28 -0.58
CA ASP A 52 7.59 5.86 -0.64
C ASP A 52 6.30 5.57 0.12
N ALA A 53 6.11 6.17 1.31
CA ALA A 53 4.90 6.02 2.08
C ALA A 53 3.69 6.61 1.35
N ASP A 54 3.81 7.81 0.80
CA ASP A 54 2.71 8.47 0.07
C ASP A 54 2.35 7.71 -1.21
N THR A 55 3.35 7.24 -1.97
CA THR A 55 3.13 6.40 -3.15
C THR A 55 2.43 5.10 -2.78
N THR A 56 2.86 4.43 -1.70
CA THR A 56 2.25 3.18 -1.24
C THR A 56 0.80 3.39 -0.79
N ARG A 57 0.51 4.52 -0.12
CA ARG A 57 -0.86 4.88 0.29
C ARG A 57 -1.80 5.09 -0.89
N VAL A 58 -1.35 5.80 -1.93
CA VAL A 58 -2.15 5.97 -3.16
C VAL A 58 -2.49 4.61 -3.76
N ARG A 59 -1.50 3.72 -3.86
CA ARG A 59 -1.67 2.38 -4.41
C ARG A 59 -2.63 1.52 -3.59
N ILE A 60 -2.58 1.63 -2.26
CA ILE A 60 -3.54 0.99 -1.35
C ILE A 60 -4.98 1.44 -1.67
N GLU A 61 -5.21 2.75 -1.85
CA GLU A 61 -6.54 3.27 -2.13
C GLU A 61 -7.08 2.85 -3.50
N GLU A 62 -6.20 2.76 -4.51
CA GLU A 62 -6.53 2.20 -5.82
C GLU A 62 -6.94 0.72 -5.70
N VAL A 63 -6.18 -0.09 -4.97
CA VAL A 63 -6.50 -1.51 -4.74
C VAL A 63 -7.81 -1.66 -3.98
N LYS A 64 -8.05 -0.85 -2.93
CA LYS A 64 -9.34 -0.84 -2.22
C LYS A 64 -10.50 -0.44 -3.12
N LYS A 65 -10.29 0.45 -4.09
CA LYS A 65 -11.30 0.78 -5.09
C LYS A 65 -11.61 -0.42 -5.99
N ILE A 66 -10.58 -1.08 -6.52
CA ILE A 66 -10.73 -2.29 -7.35
C ILE A 66 -11.49 -3.38 -6.59
N ILE A 67 -11.15 -3.62 -5.31
CA ILE A 67 -11.87 -4.60 -4.47
C ILE A 67 -13.33 -4.21 -4.33
N ARG A 68 -13.64 -2.93 -4.03
CA ARG A 68 -15.03 -2.46 -3.90
C ARG A 68 -15.82 -2.62 -5.19
N ASP A 69 -15.24 -2.25 -6.34
CA ASP A 69 -15.89 -2.39 -7.65
C ASP A 69 -16.14 -3.88 -7.96
N LEU A 70 -15.14 -4.74 -7.68
CA LEU A 70 -15.27 -6.19 -7.76
C LEU A 70 -16.26 -6.78 -6.77
N GLU A 71 -16.52 -6.19 -5.60
CA GLU A 71 -17.52 -6.65 -4.62
C GLU A 71 -18.95 -6.20 -4.99
N LYS A 72 -19.09 -4.99 -5.53
CA LYS A 72 -20.37 -4.47 -6.05
C LYS A 72 -20.77 -5.13 -7.36
N GLY A 73 -19.81 -5.66 -8.11
CA GLY A 73 -20.05 -6.27 -9.42
C GLY A 73 -20.27 -5.23 -10.51
N GLU A 74 -19.83 -3.99 -10.23
CA GLU A 74 -19.76 -2.92 -11.21
C GLU A 74 -18.71 -3.33 -12.23
N LYS A 75 -19.17 -3.52 -13.46
CA LYS A 75 -18.39 -3.92 -14.62
C LYS A 75 -17.69 -2.72 -15.23
#